data_AF-A0A935HK62-F1
#
_entry.id   AF-A0A935HK62-F1
#
_cell.length_a   1.000
_cell.length_b   1.000
_cell.length_c   1.000
_cell.angle_alpha   90.00
_cell.angle_beta   90.00
_cell.angle_gamma   90.00
#
_symmetry.space_group_name_H-M   'P 1'
#
loop_
_entity.id
_entity.type
_entity.pdbx_description
1 polymer ?
#
loop_
_entity_poly.entity_id
_entity_poly.type
_entity_poly.pdbx_seq_one_letter_code
_entity_poly.pdbx_strand_id
1 'polypeptide(L)'
;MILAAICEKSAAENPMVDTSFKRIDSASDNSIIETLEYINSIKDLEQSEYWPHVKPDLLLQNLKTFTIEPFSFYEGKTTNFCAYSALTYIPLKYNPLGFAQFMVELYRTGKSRMGKDVLQPGKAVREEAGLLKYKGALDINPAGQMWFLTLADHYKGYLNRFNLQFDKGDENTFWASTNFAKFNRMLRRLFNANVIARGADLSRPHVGDLYEYLQGRLKKGEVFLYVNNIKLYRKTHSKKIFHTPTHYILLISISRRSNGDIELVYWDYGLKTLQQLSPGFFLKILFLVFLPGLLKK
;
A
#
# COMPACT_ATOMS: atom_id res chain seq x y z
N MET A 1 20.81 -0.49 56.90
CA MET A 1 19.63 0.15 56.28
C MET A 1 19.98 0.40 54.83
N ILE A 2 19.26 -0.28 53.93
CA ILE A 2 19.53 -0.47 52.50
C ILE A 2 18.92 0.70 51.70
N LEU A 3 19.62 1.21 50.67
CA LEU A 3 19.10 1.71 49.37
C LEU A 3 20.27 2.46 48.68
N ALA A 4 21.07 1.79 47.85
CA ALA A 4 20.83 1.38 46.46
C ALA A 4 20.97 2.55 45.46
N ALA A 5 22.02 2.43 44.64
CA ALA A 5 22.38 3.30 43.54
C ALA A 5 21.26 3.34 42.49
N ILE A 6 20.89 4.55 42.06
CA ILE A 6 20.09 4.78 40.85
C ILE A 6 21.09 4.97 39.71
N CYS A 7 21.24 3.90 38.93
CA CYS A 7 21.92 3.91 37.65
C CYS A 7 20.97 4.50 36.61
N GLU A 8 21.26 5.73 36.16
CA GLU A 8 20.64 6.31 34.97
C GLU A 8 21.09 5.51 33.74
N LYS A 9 20.22 4.63 33.25
CA LYS A 9 20.36 4.10 31.89
C LYS A 9 19.90 5.19 30.91
N SER A 10 20.86 5.80 30.22
CA SER A 10 20.58 6.64 29.06
C SER A 10 19.74 5.86 28.04
N ALA A 11 18.64 6.46 27.60
CA ALA A 11 17.93 6.02 26.42
C ALA A 11 18.93 5.97 25.26
N ALA A 12 19.26 4.77 24.80
CA ALA A 12 20.03 4.62 23.58
C ALA A 12 19.24 5.28 22.45
N GLU A 13 19.84 6.28 21.80
CA GLU A 13 19.35 6.80 20.54
C GLU A 13 19.30 5.64 19.55
N ASN A 14 18.09 5.12 19.30
CA ASN A 14 17.88 4.18 18.20
C ASN A 14 18.33 4.90 16.92
N PRO A 15 19.25 4.33 16.12
CA PRO A 15 19.68 4.95 14.89
C PRO A 15 18.45 5.18 14.00
N MET A 16 18.24 6.42 13.56
CA MET A 16 17.17 6.74 12.62
C MET A 16 17.29 5.82 11.40
N VAL A 17 16.28 4.96 11.21
CA VAL A 17 16.18 4.08 10.03
C VAL A 17 16.12 4.95 8.78
N ASP A 18 17.10 4.78 7.88
CA ASP A 18 17.13 5.45 6.58
C ASP A 18 16.04 4.87 5.68
N THR A 19 14.85 5.46 5.77
CA THR A 19 13.72 5.17 4.86
C THR A 19 13.78 6.01 3.58
N SER A 20 14.89 6.66 3.29
CA SER A 20 15.03 7.39 2.03
C SER A 20 15.07 6.40 0.87
N PHE A 21 14.17 6.62 -0.10
CA PHE A 21 14.18 5.89 -1.34
C PHE A 21 15.33 6.42 -2.19
N LYS A 22 16.51 5.81 -2.02
CA LYS A 22 17.61 6.03 -2.95
C LYS A 22 17.22 5.47 -4.31
N ARG A 23 17.76 6.10 -5.33
CA ARG A 23 17.50 5.83 -6.74
C ARG A 23 18.01 4.42 -7.09
N ILE A 24 17.14 3.42 -6.99
CA ILE A 24 17.50 2.02 -7.22
C ILE A 24 16.54 1.51 -8.29
N ASP A 25 17.07 0.99 -9.40
CA ASP A 25 16.32 0.11 -10.30
C ASP A 25 15.80 -1.06 -9.45
N SER A 26 14.59 -1.58 -9.69
CA SER A 26 13.92 -2.64 -8.90
C SER A 26 14.85 -3.54 -8.08
N ALA A 27 14.49 -3.82 -6.82
CA ALA A 27 15.26 -4.59 -5.84
C ALA A 27 16.13 -5.65 -6.54
N SER A 28 17.44 -5.39 -6.53
CA SER A 28 18.41 -6.37 -7.00
C SER A 28 18.37 -7.60 -6.09
N ASP A 29 18.84 -8.74 -6.59
CA ASP A 29 18.96 -9.96 -5.78
C ASP A 29 19.72 -9.69 -4.46
N ASN A 30 20.68 -8.77 -4.47
CA ASN A 30 21.40 -8.33 -3.27
C ASN A 30 20.48 -7.64 -2.24
N SER A 31 19.55 -6.78 -2.67
CA SER A 31 18.62 -6.10 -1.76
C SER A 31 17.63 -7.08 -1.10
N ILE A 32 17.23 -8.12 -1.83
CA ILE A 32 16.41 -9.21 -1.29
C ILE A 32 17.21 -9.98 -0.23
N ILE A 33 18.46 -10.36 -0.53
CA ILE A 33 19.34 -11.07 0.40
C ILE A 33 19.56 -10.27 1.68
N GLU A 34 19.97 -9.00 1.56
CA GLU A 34 20.18 -8.10 2.71
C GLU A 34 18.93 -7.97 3.58
N THR A 35 17.75 -7.89 2.96
CA THR A 35 16.48 -7.83 3.68
C THR A 35 16.21 -9.12 4.45
N LEU A 36 16.43 -10.28 3.83
CA LEU A 36 16.25 -11.58 4.47
C LEU A 36 17.26 -11.79 5.61
N GLU A 37 18.52 -11.39 5.42
CA GLU A 37 19.56 -11.42 6.46
C GLU A 37 19.17 -10.55 7.65
N TYR A 38 18.69 -9.32 7.40
CA TYR A 38 18.18 -8.45 8.43
C TYR A 38 17.04 -9.12 9.22
N ILE A 39 16.03 -9.65 8.55
CA ILE A 39 14.91 -10.31 9.22
C ILE A 39 15.37 -11.55 10.00
N ASN A 40 16.27 -12.36 9.44
CA ASN A 40 16.82 -13.55 10.08
C ASN A 40 17.74 -13.24 11.27
N SER A 41 18.34 -12.04 11.31
CA SER A 41 19.15 -11.60 12.44
C SER A 41 18.33 -11.33 13.70
N ILE A 42 17.01 -11.14 13.57
CA ILE A 42 16.07 -10.94 14.68
C ILE A 42 15.75 -12.31 15.28
N LYS A 43 16.55 -12.74 16.26
CA LYS A 43 16.42 -14.05 16.90
C LYS A 43 15.19 -14.16 17.79
N ASP A 44 14.93 -13.14 18.60
CA ASP A 44 13.80 -13.08 19.53
C ASP A 44 13.11 -11.72 19.37
N LEU A 45 11.86 -11.75 18.87
CA LEU A 45 10.99 -10.58 18.84
C LEU A 45 9.87 -10.81 19.86
N GLU A 46 9.92 -10.09 20.97
CA GLU A 46 8.92 -10.22 22.03
C GLU A 46 7.53 -9.76 21.56
N GLN A 47 6.49 -10.21 22.27
CA GLN A 47 5.14 -9.71 22.05
C GLN A 47 5.09 -8.22 22.34
N SER A 48 4.63 -7.43 21.36
CA SER A 48 4.58 -5.98 21.50
C SER A 48 3.44 -5.55 22.41
N GLU A 49 3.73 -4.69 23.37
CA GLU A 49 2.71 -3.97 24.17
C GLU A 49 1.89 -3.01 23.30
N TYR A 50 2.48 -2.50 22.21
CA TYR A 50 1.81 -1.62 21.27
C TYR A 50 0.91 -2.38 20.30
N TRP A 51 1.18 -3.66 20.03
CA TRP A 51 0.43 -4.48 19.08
C TRP A 51 0.10 -5.84 19.69
N PRO A 52 -0.81 -5.88 20.69
CA PRO A 52 -1.02 -7.06 21.54
C PRO A 52 -1.53 -8.30 20.79
N HIS A 53 -2.08 -8.13 19.60
CA HIS A 53 -2.64 -9.22 18.80
C HIS A 53 -1.86 -9.54 17.52
N VAL A 54 -0.78 -8.78 17.23
CA VAL A 54 0.16 -9.10 16.17
C VAL A 54 1.17 -10.10 16.71
N LYS A 55 1.12 -11.34 16.22
CA LYS A 55 2.06 -12.38 16.63
C LYS A 55 3.44 -12.10 16.00
N PRO A 56 4.54 -12.03 16.78
CA PRO A 56 5.86 -11.70 16.27
C PRO A 56 6.36 -12.65 15.17
N ASP A 57 6.19 -13.96 15.35
CA ASP A 57 6.63 -14.95 14.36
C ASP A 57 5.92 -14.79 13.01
N LEU A 58 4.60 -14.54 13.06
CA LEU A 58 3.80 -14.30 11.85
C LEU A 58 4.18 -12.98 11.18
N LEU A 59 4.46 -11.93 11.97
CA LEU A 59 4.96 -10.67 11.44
C LEU A 59 6.26 -10.89 10.65
N LEU A 60 7.25 -11.54 11.25
CA LEU A 60 8.54 -11.80 10.58
C LEU A 60 8.38 -12.72 9.36
N GLN A 61 7.53 -13.74 9.46
CA GLN A 61 7.21 -14.61 8.32
C GLN A 61 6.57 -13.83 7.17
N ASN A 62 5.59 -12.98 7.44
CA ASN A 62 4.97 -12.14 6.41
C ASN A 62 5.99 -11.22 5.75
N LEU A 63 6.87 -10.58 6.51
CA LEU A 63 7.93 -9.71 5.96
C LEU A 63 8.88 -10.48 5.03
N LYS A 64 9.25 -11.73 5.37
CA LYS A 64 10.01 -12.61 4.47
C LYS A 64 9.24 -12.89 3.19
N THR A 65 7.96 -13.25 3.30
CA THR A 65 7.10 -13.51 2.15
C THR A 65 7.01 -12.29 1.22
N PHE A 66 6.83 -11.09 1.75
CA PHE A 66 6.75 -9.89 0.91
C PHE A 66 8.06 -9.50 0.24
N THR A 67 9.17 -9.83 0.89
CA THR A 67 10.52 -9.60 0.35
C THR A 67 10.76 -10.48 -0.88
N ILE A 68 10.29 -11.74 -0.85
CA ILE A 68 10.46 -12.71 -1.93
C ILE A 68 9.37 -12.55 -3.01
N GLU A 69 8.13 -12.30 -2.57
CA GLU A 69 6.95 -12.25 -3.41
C GLU A 69 6.16 -10.95 -3.15
N PRO A 70 6.57 -9.79 -3.70
CA PRO A 70 5.89 -8.51 -3.47
C PRO A 70 4.39 -8.51 -3.85
N PHE A 71 4.01 -9.35 -4.82
CA PHE A 71 2.62 -9.48 -5.25
C PHE A 71 1.74 -10.33 -4.32
N SER A 72 2.32 -11.00 -3.30
CA SER A 72 1.58 -11.75 -2.29
C SER A 72 0.82 -10.86 -1.30
N PHE A 73 1.09 -9.55 -1.31
CA PHE A 73 0.43 -8.59 -0.41
C PHE A 73 -1.07 -8.55 -0.71
N TYR A 74 -1.89 -8.93 0.27
CA TYR A 74 -3.32 -9.15 0.05
C TYR A 74 -4.15 -8.25 0.96
N GLU A 75 -5.02 -7.44 0.37
CA GLU A 75 -5.79 -6.40 1.06
C GLU A 75 -7.02 -6.87 1.82
N GLY A 76 -7.40 -8.14 1.66
CA GLY A 76 -8.59 -8.68 2.29
C GLY A 76 -9.83 -8.61 1.40
N LYS A 77 -10.71 -9.62 1.49
CA LYS A 77 -12.04 -9.54 0.88
C LYS A 77 -12.87 -8.48 1.58
N THR A 78 -13.66 -7.73 0.82
CA THR A 78 -14.65 -6.75 1.31
C THR A 78 -14.09 -5.53 2.06
N THR A 79 -12.77 -5.38 2.13
CA THR A 79 -12.13 -4.18 2.70
C THR A 79 -12.04 -3.07 1.65
N ASN A 80 -11.80 -1.85 2.10
CA ASN A 80 -11.49 -0.69 1.25
C ASN A 80 -9.97 -0.40 1.21
N PHE A 81 -9.15 -1.45 1.29
CA PHE A 81 -7.69 -1.33 1.41
C PHE A 81 -6.91 -1.32 0.08
N CYS A 82 -7.58 -1.37 -1.07
CA CYS A 82 -6.97 -1.43 -2.40
C CYS A 82 -5.88 -0.40 -2.69
N ALA A 83 -6.12 0.85 -2.27
CA ALA A 83 -5.15 1.92 -2.44
C ALA A 83 -3.86 1.66 -1.65
N TYR A 84 -3.99 1.20 -0.41
CA TYR A 84 -2.82 0.91 0.43
C TYR A 84 -2.06 -0.30 -0.12
N SER A 85 -2.78 -1.32 -0.57
CA SER A 85 -2.22 -2.49 -1.24
C SER A 85 -1.38 -2.09 -2.46
N ALA A 86 -1.99 -1.33 -3.38
CA ALA A 86 -1.34 -0.85 -4.60
C ALA A 86 -0.07 -0.05 -4.31
N LEU A 87 -0.12 0.93 -3.41
CA LEU A 87 1.07 1.74 -3.10
C LEU A 87 2.17 0.97 -2.38
N THR A 88 1.84 -0.13 -1.69
CA THR A 88 2.82 -0.98 -0.98
C THR A 88 3.78 -1.68 -1.93
N TYR A 89 3.40 -1.84 -3.20
CA TYR A 89 4.31 -2.33 -4.23
C TYR A 89 5.59 -1.47 -4.34
N ILE A 90 5.51 -0.17 -4.09
CA ILE A 90 6.65 0.74 -4.16
C ILE A 90 7.76 0.36 -3.16
N PRO A 91 7.50 0.31 -1.84
CA PRO A 91 8.51 -0.08 -0.86
C PRO A 91 9.01 -1.50 -1.08
N LEU A 92 8.13 -2.45 -1.37
CA LEU A 92 8.53 -3.84 -1.60
C LEU A 92 9.43 -4.01 -2.82
N LYS A 93 9.20 -3.22 -3.88
CA LYS A 93 10.01 -3.26 -5.09
C LYS A 93 11.30 -2.47 -4.97
N TYR A 94 11.32 -1.31 -4.32
CA TYR A 94 12.45 -0.38 -4.44
C TYR A 94 13.30 -0.25 -3.18
N ASN A 95 12.76 -0.59 -2.01
CA ASN A 95 13.48 -0.57 -0.74
C ASN A 95 12.88 -1.59 0.24
N PRO A 96 12.95 -2.90 -0.06
CA PRO A 96 12.38 -3.94 0.80
C PRO A 96 13.01 -3.93 2.20
N LEU A 97 14.32 -3.64 2.31
CA LEU A 97 15.02 -3.52 3.58
C LEU A 97 14.46 -2.38 4.43
N GLY A 98 14.34 -1.18 3.85
CA GLY A 98 13.76 -0.03 4.54
C GLY A 98 12.31 -0.25 4.95
N PHE A 99 11.53 -1.00 4.16
CA PHE A 99 10.18 -1.42 4.54
C PHE A 99 10.18 -2.39 5.72
N ALA A 100 11.02 -3.41 5.70
CA ALA A 100 11.14 -4.38 6.78
C ALA A 100 11.58 -3.71 8.09
N GLN A 101 12.60 -2.85 8.03
CA GLN A 101 13.08 -2.07 9.17
C GLN A 101 11.97 -1.15 9.71
N PHE A 102 11.26 -0.45 8.83
CA PHE A 102 10.12 0.37 9.22
C PHE A 102 9.05 -0.44 9.97
N MET A 103 8.67 -1.61 9.45
CA MET A 103 7.62 -2.45 10.02
C MET A 103 8.01 -3.03 11.37
N VAL A 104 9.27 -3.46 11.52
CA VAL A 104 9.81 -3.95 12.80
C VAL A 104 9.86 -2.82 13.84
N GLU A 105 10.28 -1.61 13.45
CA GLU A 105 10.28 -0.46 14.35
C GLU A 105 8.86 -0.05 14.76
N LEU A 106 7.92 0.01 13.81
CA LEU A 106 6.51 0.29 14.08
C LEU A 106 5.93 -0.72 15.07
N TYR A 107 6.29 -2.00 14.92
CA TYR A 107 5.89 -3.05 15.85
C TYR A 107 6.49 -2.86 17.25
N ARG A 108 7.77 -2.52 17.35
CA ARG A 108 8.46 -2.38 18.65
C ARG A 108 8.02 -1.16 19.45
N THR A 109 7.72 -0.05 18.78
CA THR A 109 7.54 1.25 19.46
C THR A 109 6.15 1.85 19.26
N GLY A 110 5.29 1.22 18.44
CA GLY A 110 4.00 1.77 18.05
C GLY A 110 4.11 3.01 17.15
N LYS A 111 5.32 3.38 16.72
CA LYS A 111 5.59 4.60 15.94
C LYS A 111 6.81 4.43 15.05
N SER A 112 6.71 4.77 13.78
CA SER A 112 7.88 4.73 12.90
C SER A 112 7.81 5.79 11.81
N ARG A 113 8.95 6.11 11.21
CA ARG A 113 9.06 7.12 10.15
C ARG A 113 9.20 6.45 8.80
N MET A 114 8.39 6.87 7.83
CA MET A 114 8.57 6.52 6.41
C MET A 114 8.55 7.78 5.56
N GLY A 115 9.68 8.06 4.91
CA GLY A 115 9.86 9.29 4.16
C GLY A 115 9.64 10.52 5.04
N LYS A 116 8.69 11.36 4.65
CA LYS A 116 8.37 12.63 5.35
C LYS A 116 7.43 12.44 6.53
N ASP A 117 6.80 11.27 6.68
CA ASP A 117 5.78 11.05 7.68
C ASP A 117 6.26 10.22 8.85
N VAL A 118 5.72 10.58 10.01
CA VAL A 118 5.83 9.82 11.25
C VAL A 118 4.47 9.18 11.48
N LEU A 119 4.43 7.86 11.35
CA LEU A 119 3.24 7.05 11.48
C LEU A 119 3.13 6.57 12.93
N GLN A 120 2.06 6.98 13.59
CA GLN A 120 1.74 6.61 14.97
C GLN A 120 0.22 6.40 15.03
N PRO A 121 -0.27 5.19 14.75
CA PRO A 121 -1.71 4.92 14.74
C PRO A 121 -2.29 5.04 16.15
N GLY A 122 -3.58 5.36 16.25
CA GLY A 122 -4.32 5.42 17.50
C GLY A 122 -4.41 4.07 18.22
N LYS A 123 -4.77 4.12 19.51
CA LYS A 123 -4.88 2.93 20.36
C LYS A 123 -5.85 1.89 19.79
N ALA A 124 -7.04 2.31 19.32
CA ALA A 124 -8.05 1.41 18.78
C ALA A 124 -7.55 0.63 17.55
N VAL A 125 -6.77 1.27 16.67
CA VAL A 125 -6.13 0.61 15.52
C VAL A 125 -5.12 -0.43 15.96
N ARG A 126 -4.30 -0.06 16.96
CA ARG A 126 -3.27 -0.92 17.52
C ARG A 126 -3.84 -2.17 18.19
N GLU A 127 -5.00 -2.04 18.84
CA GLU A 127 -5.74 -3.14 19.44
C GLU A 127 -6.48 -4.00 18.42
N GLU A 128 -6.81 -3.51 17.22
CA GLU A 128 -7.51 -4.33 16.22
C GLU A 128 -6.55 -5.07 15.27
N ALA A 129 -5.35 -4.57 15.02
CA ALA A 129 -4.42 -5.24 14.12
C ALA A 129 -4.03 -6.64 14.62
N GLY A 130 -4.17 -7.64 13.75
CA GLY A 130 -4.04 -9.06 14.08
C GLY A 130 -5.38 -9.75 14.41
N LEU A 131 -6.46 -8.98 14.57
CA LEU A 131 -7.80 -9.50 14.86
C LEU A 131 -8.75 -9.47 13.66
N LEU A 132 -8.37 -8.84 12.53
CA LEU A 132 -9.23 -8.85 11.35
C LEU A 132 -9.39 -10.30 10.86
N LYS A 133 -10.63 -10.73 10.71
CA LYS A 133 -11.02 -12.08 10.28
C LYS A 133 -12.05 -12.03 9.17
N TYR A 134 -12.19 -13.14 8.46
CA TYR A 134 -13.10 -13.30 7.32
C TYR A 134 -12.76 -12.41 6.13
N LYS A 135 -11.50 -11.99 6.06
CA LYS A 135 -10.91 -11.21 4.99
C LYS A 135 -10.08 -12.10 4.08
N GLY A 136 -9.99 -13.42 4.25
CA GLY A 136 -9.25 -14.30 3.35
C GLY A 136 -7.75 -14.33 3.70
N ALA A 137 -6.84 -14.17 2.74
CA ALA A 137 -5.40 -14.25 3.03
C ALA A 137 -4.90 -13.16 4.00
N LEU A 138 -5.68 -12.08 4.19
CA LEU A 138 -5.37 -11.05 5.19
C LEU A 138 -5.54 -11.56 6.63
N ASP A 139 -6.36 -12.60 6.86
CA ASP A 139 -6.66 -13.13 8.20
C ASP A 139 -5.40 -13.69 8.89
N ILE A 140 -4.45 -14.18 8.10
CA ILE A 140 -3.17 -14.74 8.56
C ILE A 140 -1.99 -13.82 8.27
N ASN A 141 -2.28 -12.55 7.96
CA ASN A 141 -1.28 -11.57 7.55
C ASN A 141 -1.30 -10.35 8.48
N PRO A 142 -0.89 -10.49 9.76
CA PRO A 142 -0.88 -9.38 10.71
C PRO A 142 0.06 -8.24 10.29
N ALA A 143 1.12 -8.49 9.52
CA ALA A 143 1.96 -7.44 8.97
C ALA A 143 1.17 -6.53 8.01
N GLY A 144 0.39 -7.13 7.12
CA GLY A 144 -0.52 -6.41 6.21
C GLY A 144 -1.58 -5.63 6.97
N GLN A 145 -2.21 -6.25 7.98
CA GLN A 145 -3.21 -5.57 8.83
C GLN A 145 -2.62 -4.34 9.52
N MET A 146 -1.44 -4.49 10.15
CA MET A 146 -0.74 -3.40 10.84
C MET A 146 -0.45 -2.25 9.87
N TRP A 147 0.06 -2.56 8.67
CA TRP A 147 0.36 -1.56 7.66
C TRP A 147 -0.88 -0.82 7.16
N PHE A 148 -1.92 -1.55 6.76
CA PHE A 148 -3.15 -0.95 6.21
C PHE A 148 -3.88 -0.07 7.22
N LEU A 149 -4.07 -0.57 8.44
CA LEU A 149 -4.76 0.18 9.47
C LEU A 149 -3.94 1.43 9.85
N THR A 150 -2.61 1.32 9.92
CA THR A 150 -1.73 2.48 10.18
C THR A 150 -1.89 3.57 9.12
N LEU A 151 -1.90 3.20 7.84
CA LEU A 151 -2.09 4.16 6.75
C LEU A 151 -3.48 4.77 6.74
N ALA A 152 -4.52 3.95 6.92
CA ALA A 152 -5.90 4.42 6.97
C ALA A 152 -6.14 5.37 8.16
N ASP A 153 -5.47 5.11 9.28
CA ASP A 153 -5.55 5.96 10.46
C ASP A 153 -4.85 7.30 10.26
N HIS A 154 -3.63 7.27 9.74
CA HIS A 154 -2.81 8.48 9.55
C HIS A 154 -3.37 9.39 8.45
N TYR A 155 -3.79 8.83 7.32
CA TYR A 155 -4.21 9.62 6.16
C TYR A 155 -5.72 9.78 6.07
N LYS A 156 -6.21 11.00 6.29
CA LYS A 156 -7.64 11.35 6.11
C LYS A 156 -7.90 12.15 4.84
N GLY A 157 -9.04 11.92 4.19
CA GLY A 157 -9.53 12.68 3.04
C GLY A 157 -10.94 13.20 3.27
N TYR A 158 -11.58 13.78 2.25
CA TYR A 158 -12.96 14.27 2.37
C TYR A 158 -13.96 13.14 2.67
N LEU A 159 -13.62 11.89 2.30
CA LEU A 159 -14.42 10.71 2.61
C LEU A 159 -14.48 10.40 4.12
N ASN A 160 -13.47 10.85 4.88
CA ASN A 160 -13.37 10.63 6.32
C ASN A 160 -14.09 11.72 7.14
N ARG A 161 -14.74 12.71 6.51
CA ARG A 161 -15.27 13.89 7.22
C ARG A 161 -16.23 13.55 8.37
N PHE A 162 -16.99 12.46 8.23
CA PHE A 162 -17.96 12.02 9.23
C PHE A 162 -17.46 10.88 10.11
N ASN A 163 -16.29 10.30 9.79
CA ASN A 163 -15.64 9.30 10.63
C ASN A 163 -14.11 9.47 10.58
N LEU A 164 -13.58 10.10 11.63
CA LEU A 164 -12.15 10.41 11.76
C LEU A 164 -11.41 9.41 12.66
N GLN A 165 -12.12 8.68 13.52
CA GLN A 165 -11.55 7.72 14.46
C GLN A 165 -11.87 6.30 13.99
N PHE A 166 -11.12 5.32 14.47
CA PHE A 166 -11.35 3.94 14.09
C PHE A 166 -12.37 3.29 15.02
N ASP A 167 -13.39 2.69 14.42
CA ASP A 167 -14.28 1.71 15.05
C ASP A 167 -14.15 0.35 14.36
N LYS A 168 -14.39 -0.72 15.11
CA LYS A 168 -14.34 -2.08 14.57
C LYS A 168 -15.28 -2.24 13.37
N GLY A 169 -14.76 -2.71 12.24
CA GLY A 169 -15.49 -2.85 10.98
C GLY A 169 -15.22 -1.72 9.98
N ASP A 170 -14.52 -0.66 10.39
CA ASP A 170 -14.19 0.47 9.54
C ASP A 170 -13.26 0.15 8.37
N GLU A 171 -12.62 -1.02 8.37
CA GLU A 171 -11.88 -1.52 7.23
C GLU A 171 -12.77 -1.68 5.98
N ASN A 172 -14.10 -1.75 6.14
CA ASN A 172 -15.08 -1.87 5.05
C ASN A 172 -15.86 -0.56 4.78
N THR A 173 -15.54 0.55 5.47
CA THR A 173 -16.29 1.81 5.40
C THR A 173 -15.51 2.91 4.67
N PHE A 174 -16.08 4.13 4.62
CA PHE A 174 -15.36 5.29 4.11
C PHE A 174 -14.14 5.68 4.96
N TRP A 175 -14.03 5.17 6.18
CA TRP A 175 -12.86 5.37 7.02
C TRP A 175 -11.59 4.81 6.33
N ALA A 176 -11.65 3.57 5.88
CA ALA A 176 -10.56 2.93 5.15
C ALA A 176 -10.46 3.39 3.68
N SER A 177 -11.50 4.02 3.13
CA SER A 177 -11.51 4.42 1.72
C SER A 177 -10.45 5.46 1.37
N THR A 178 -10.03 5.45 0.10
CA THR A 178 -9.03 6.38 -0.43
C THR A 178 -9.55 7.07 -1.67
N ASN A 179 -9.59 8.41 -1.62
CA ASN A 179 -9.82 9.25 -2.78
C ASN A 179 -8.49 9.59 -3.50
N PHE A 180 -8.58 10.18 -4.68
CA PHE A 180 -7.45 10.54 -5.53
C PHE A 180 -6.44 11.45 -4.83
N ALA A 181 -6.92 12.48 -4.14
CA ALA A 181 -6.06 13.42 -3.43
C ALA A 181 -5.28 12.75 -2.28
N LYS A 182 -5.93 11.86 -1.52
CA LYS A 182 -5.32 11.08 -0.43
C LYS A 182 -4.26 10.13 -0.98
N PHE A 183 -4.54 9.39 -2.06
CA PHE A 183 -3.57 8.50 -2.69
C PHE A 183 -2.31 9.25 -3.16
N ASN A 184 -2.49 10.34 -3.92
CA ASN A 184 -1.38 11.18 -4.39
C ASN A 184 -0.56 11.76 -3.22
N ARG A 185 -1.22 12.16 -2.11
CA ARG A 185 -0.53 12.64 -0.91
C ARG A 185 0.30 11.55 -0.24
N MET A 186 -0.24 10.33 -0.11
CA MET A 186 0.50 9.18 0.44
C MET A 186 1.78 8.92 -0.35
N LEU A 187 1.68 8.82 -1.68
CA LEU A 187 2.84 8.56 -2.54
C LEU A 187 3.95 9.62 -2.37
N ARG A 188 3.60 10.91 -2.32
CA ARG A 188 4.57 12.01 -2.19
C ARG A 188 5.24 12.04 -0.83
N ARG A 189 4.50 11.71 0.23
CA ARG A 189 5.01 11.84 1.60
C ARG A 189 5.77 10.60 2.05
N LEU A 190 5.26 9.39 1.77
CA LEU A 190 5.90 8.14 2.16
C LEU A 190 7.19 7.87 1.37
N PHE A 191 7.18 8.14 0.06
CA PHE A 191 8.25 7.68 -0.83
C PHE A 191 9.12 8.80 -1.39
N ASN A 192 8.86 10.05 -0.99
CA ASN A 192 9.50 11.25 -1.55
C ASN A 192 9.49 11.26 -3.10
N ALA A 193 8.48 10.61 -3.70
CA ALA A 193 8.44 10.39 -5.13
C ALA A 193 7.93 11.63 -5.88
N ASN A 194 8.48 11.86 -7.08
CA ASN A 194 7.92 12.84 -7.99
C ASN A 194 6.68 12.24 -8.68
N VAL A 195 5.49 12.52 -8.16
CA VAL A 195 4.23 12.00 -8.72
C VAL A 195 3.68 12.93 -9.80
N ILE A 196 3.22 12.40 -10.94
CA ILE A 196 2.46 13.15 -11.95
C ILE A 196 1.05 12.57 -12.02
N ALA A 197 0.14 13.16 -11.27
CA ALA A 197 -1.26 12.77 -11.28
C ALA A 197 -2.01 13.46 -12.45
N ARG A 198 -2.90 12.74 -13.15
CA ARG A 198 -3.74 13.29 -14.23
C ARG A 198 -5.21 12.91 -14.01
N GLY A 199 -6.03 13.91 -13.73
CA GLY A 199 -7.44 13.73 -13.37
C GLY A 199 -7.69 14.08 -11.91
N ALA A 200 -8.90 13.78 -11.45
CA ALA A 200 -9.38 13.93 -10.09
C ALA A 200 -10.54 12.96 -9.84
N ASP A 201 -11.00 12.83 -8.59
CA ASP A 201 -12.12 11.95 -8.21
C ASP A 201 -13.37 12.09 -9.11
N LEU A 202 -13.62 13.30 -9.61
CA LEU A 202 -14.76 13.64 -10.46
C LEU A 202 -14.38 14.13 -11.87
N SER A 203 -13.08 14.17 -12.20
CA SER A 203 -12.60 14.65 -13.51
C SER A 203 -11.68 13.65 -14.17
N ARG A 204 -12.02 13.26 -15.40
CA ARG A 204 -11.20 12.36 -16.19
C ARG A 204 -9.87 13.01 -16.59
N PRO A 205 -8.82 12.21 -16.84
CA PRO A 205 -7.61 12.70 -17.46
C PRO A 205 -7.89 13.16 -18.89
N HIS A 206 -7.50 14.39 -19.22
CA HIS A 206 -7.44 14.87 -20.59
C HIS A 206 -6.10 14.44 -21.19
N VAL A 207 -6.08 13.24 -21.73
CA VAL A 207 -4.95 12.68 -22.48
C VAL A 207 -5.46 12.32 -23.87
N GLY A 208 -4.59 12.36 -24.88
CA GLY A 208 -4.93 11.99 -26.27
C GLY A 208 -5.25 10.49 -26.38
N ASP A 209 -4.45 9.75 -27.14
CA ASP A 209 -4.59 8.30 -27.18
C ASP A 209 -4.20 7.70 -25.80
N LEU A 210 -5.18 7.15 -25.09
CA LEU A 210 -5.00 6.61 -23.74
C LEU A 210 -4.04 5.40 -23.73
N TYR A 211 -4.10 4.57 -24.76
CA TYR A 211 -3.20 3.41 -24.88
C TYR A 211 -1.75 3.87 -25.05
N GLU A 212 -1.50 4.76 -26.02
CA GLU A 212 -0.16 5.29 -26.27
C GLU A 212 0.38 6.04 -25.04
N TYR A 213 -0.49 6.80 -24.38
CA TYR A 213 -0.14 7.50 -23.15
C TYR A 213 0.31 6.53 -22.07
N LEU A 214 -0.50 5.50 -21.77
CA LEU A 214 -0.21 4.52 -20.73
C LEU A 214 1.01 3.66 -21.06
N GLN A 215 1.14 3.21 -22.31
CA GLN A 215 2.30 2.47 -22.76
C GLN A 215 3.58 3.31 -22.61
N GLY A 216 3.52 4.59 -23.00
CA GLY A 216 4.63 5.53 -22.83
C GLY A 216 4.97 5.82 -21.36
N ARG A 217 3.98 5.72 -20.45
CA ARG A 217 4.18 5.87 -19.00
C ARG A 217 4.79 4.63 -18.35
N LEU A 218 4.32 3.43 -18.70
CA LEU A 218 4.88 2.17 -18.22
C LEU A 218 6.37 2.03 -18.56
N LYS A 219 6.80 2.55 -19.71
CA LYS A 219 8.23 2.61 -20.08
C LYS A 219 9.08 3.52 -19.18
N LYS A 220 8.45 4.38 -18.37
CA LYS A 220 9.11 5.42 -17.56
C LYS A 220 8.95 5.20 -16.06
N GLY A 221 8.11 4.27 -15.61
CA GLY A 221 7.84 4.04 -14.20
C GLY A 221 6.50 3.36 -13.95
N GLU A 222 6.06 3.41 -12.70
CA GLU A 222 4.87 2.72 -12.22
C GLU A 222 3.59 3.50 -12.51
N VAL A 223 2.56 2.77 -12.92
CA VAL A 223 1.26 3.33 -13.28
C VAL A 223 0.19 2.76 -12.36
N PHE A 224 -0.46 3.64 -11.59
CA PHE A 224 -1.64 3.29 -10.79
C PHE A 224 -2.90 3.81 -11.48
N LEU A 225 -3.89 2.94 -11.61
CA LEU A 225 -5.16 3.30 -12.19
C LEU A 225 -6.19 3.39 -11.09
N TYR A 226 -6.92 4.50 -11.05
CA TYR A 226 -8.09 4.66 -10.21
C TYR A 226 -9.32 4.38 -11.08
N VAL A 227 -9.94 3.23 -10.86
CA VAL A 227 -10.97 2.67 -11.74
C VAL A 227 -12.30 2.49 -11.03
N ASN A 228 -13.37 2.43 -11.80
CA ASN A 228 -14.69 2.04 -11.31
C ASN A 228 -14.82 0.51 -11.34
N ASN A 229 -14.75 -0.14 -10.16
CA ASN A 229 -14.72 -1.61 -10.09
C ASN A 229 -16.02 -2.28 -10.55
N ILE A 230 -17.17 -1.60 -10.43
CA ILE A 230 -18.48 -2.15 -10.80
C ILE A 230 -18.54 -2.35 -12.32
N LYS A 231 -17.92 -1.42 -13.06
CA LYS A 231 -17.77 -1.54 -14.52
C LYS A 231 -16.68 -2.53 -14.89
N LEU A 232 -15.61 -2.63 -14.10
CA LEU A 232 -14.50 -3.55 -14.36
C LEU A 232 -14.92 -5.03 -14.19
N TYR A 233 -15.73 -5.37 -13.18
CA TYR A 233 -16.07 -6.75 -12.81
C TYR A 233 -17.50 -7.20 -13.13
N ARG A 234 -18.28 -6.36 -13.82
CA ARG A 234 -19.66 -6.62 -14.30
C ARG A 234 -20.44 -7.66 -13.48
N LYS A 235 -20.65 -7.40 -12.17
CA LYS A 235 -21.53 -8.24 -11.35
C LYS A 235 -22.97 -8.02 -11.82
N THR A 236 -23.63 -9.08 -12.25
CA THR A 236 -25.06 -9.11 -12.52
C THR A 236 -25.81 -8.67 -11.26
N HIS A 237 -26.73 -7.72 -11.40
CA HIS A 237 -27.66 -7.22 -10.37
C HIS A 237 -27.19 -6.10 -9.42
N SER A 238 -26.94 -4.89 -9.92
CA SER A 238 -27.23 -3.67 -9.12
C SER A 238 -27.87 -2.58 -9.99
N LYS A 239 -29.01 -2.04 -9.53
CA LYS A 239 -29.84 -1.06 -10.25
C LYS A 239 -29.31 0.39 -10.17
N LYS A 240 -28.20 0.64 -9.49
CA LYS A 240 -27.60 1.98 -9.36
C LYS A 240 -26.09 1.92 -9.66
N ILE A 241 -25.73 2.19 -10.90
CA ILE A 241 -24.32 2.30 -11.32
C ILE A 241 -23.85 3.70 -10.93
N PHE A 242 -23.14 3.83 -9.81
CA PHE A 242 -22.43 5.07 -9.52
C PHE A 242 -21.26 5.22 -10.48
N HIS A 243 -21.16 6.39 -11.14
CA HIS A 243 -20.14 6.67 -12.16
C HIS A 243 -18.77 7.00 -11.57
N THR A 244 -18.65 7.08 -10.24
CA THR A 244 -17.42 7.45 -9.55
C THR A 244 -16.41 6.30 -9.52
N PRO A 245 -15.11 6.58 -9.65
CA PRO A 245 -14.08 5.59 -9.39
C PRO A 245 -14.10 5.16 -7.92
N THR A 246 -13.74 3.92 -7.64
CA THR A 246 -13.83 3.33 -6.30
C THR A 246 -12.62 2.47 -5.94
N HIS A 247 -11.73 2.19 -6.89
CA HIS A 247 -10.75 1.12 -6.73
C HIS A 247 -9.40 1.45 -7.36
N TYR A 248 -8.31 1.07 -6.71
CA TYR A 248 -6.96 1.25 -7.23
C TYR A 248 -6.36 -0.06 -7.68
N ILE A 249 -5.73 -0.05 -8.85
CA ILE A 249 -4.98 -1.19 -9.39
C ILE A 249 -3.59 -0.73 -9.84
N LEU A 250 -2.62 -1.63 -9.81
CA LEU A 250 -1.29 -1.41 -10.39
C LEU A 250 -1.29 -1.97 -11.82
N LEU A 251 -1.07 -1.13 -12.82
CA LEU A 251 -0.97 -1.57 -14.21
C LEU A 251 0.41 -2.19 -14.45
N ILE A 252 0.43 -3.44 -14.92
CA ILE A 252 1.66 -4.19 -15.23
C ILE A 252 1.99 -4.05 -16.72
N SER A 253 1.02 -4.28 -17.59
CA SER A 253 1.21 -4.17 -19.03
C SER A 253 -0.08 -3.79 -19.75
N ILE A 254 0.10 -3.26 -20.96
CA ILE A 254 -0.98 -2.89 -21.86
C ILE A 254 -0.58 -3.24 -23.29
N SER A 255 -1.48 -3.90 -24.03
CA SER A 255 -1.27 -4.30 -25.43
C SER A 255 -2.52 -4.00 -26.25
N ARG A 256 -2.36 -3.86 -27.58
CA ARG A 256 -3.48 -3.81 -28.52
C ARG A 256 -3.63 -5.16 -29.17
N ARG A 257 -4.87 -5.65 -29.25
CA ARG A 257 -5.21 -6.85 -30.00
C ARG A 257 -5.44 -6.51 -31.47
N SER A 258 -5.40 -7.54 -32.32
CA SER A 258 -5.64 -7.42 -33.76
C SER A 258 -7.02 -6.85 -34.10
N ASN A 259 -8.00 -7.02 -33.22
CA ASN A 259 -9.37 -6.49 -33.36
C ASN A 259 -9.52 -5.04 -32.84
N GLY A 260 -8.45 -4.39 -32.41
CA GLY A 260 -8.47 -3.02 -31.88
C GLY A 260 -8.82 -2.89 -30.39
N ASP A 261 -9.13 -3.99 -29.71
CA ASP A 261 -9.33 -3.98 -28.26
C ASP A 261 -8.01 -3.76 -27.50
N ILE A 262 -8.14 -3.19 -26.31
CA ILE A 262 -7.04 -2.98 -25.38
C ILE A 262 -7.04 -4.14 -24.40
N GLU A 263 -5.91 -4.83 -24.30
CA GLU A 263 -5.65 -5.81 -23.27
C GLU A 263 -4.78 -5.19 -22.17
N LEU A 264 -5.17 -5.42 -20.93
CA LEU A 264 -4.56 -4.88 -19.72
C LEU A 264 -4.20 -6.05 -18.82
N VAL A 265 -2.95 -6.09 -18.37
CA VAL A 265 -2.56 -6.92 -17.24
C VAL A 265 -2.33 -5.99 -16.06
N TYR A 266 -3.01 -6.24 -14.96
CA TYR A 266 -2.89 -5.45 -13.74
C TYR A 266 -2.84 -6.34 -12.51
N TRP A 267 -2.30 -5.80 -11.43
CA TRP A 267 -2.34 -6.44 -10.13
C TRP A 267 -3.46 -5.85 -9.28
N ASP A 268 -4.25 -6.75 -8.69
CA ASP A 268 -5.37 -6.46 -7.81
C ASP A 268 -5.60 -7.64 -6.84
N TYR A 269 -5.89 -7.38 -5.57
CA TYR A 269 -6.11 -8.41 -4.54
C TYR A 269 -5.06 -9.53 -4.52
N GLY A 270 -3.77 -9.20 -4.58
CA GLY A 270 -2.71 -10.21 -4.54
C GLY A 270 -2.60 -11.08 -5.82
N LEU A 271 -3.34 -10.76 -6.88
CA LEU A 271 -3.39 -11.54 -8.11
C LEU A 271 -3.14 -10.67 -9.35
N LYS A 272 -2.51 -11.26 -10.36
CA LYS A 272 -2.42 -10.67 -11.70
C LYS A 272 -3.68 -11.02 -12.48
N THR A 273 -4.38 -10.01 -12.95
CA THR A 273 -5.60 -10.14 -13.75
C THR A 273 -5.35 -9.65 -15.16
N LEU A 274 -5.81 -10.42 -16.15
CA LEU A 274 -5.86 -10.02 -17.55
C LEU A 274 -7.29 -9.59 -17.88
N GLN A 275 -7.43 -8.45 -18.57
CA GLN A 275 -8.72 -7.94 -19.00
C GLN A 275 -8.66 -7.32 -20.38
N GLN A 276 -9.70 -7.55 -21.18
CA GLN A 276 -9.81 -7.04 -22.54
C GLN A 276 -11.00 -6.09 -22.62
N LEU A 277 -10.76 -4.88 -23.09
CA LEU A 277 -11.74 -3.79 -23.12
C LEU A 277 -11.67 -3.06 -24.45
N SER A 278 -12.82 -2.64 -24.96
CA SER A 278 -12.83 -1.70 -26.08
C SER A 278 -12.29 -0.33 -25.64
N PRO A 279 -11.63 0.44 -26.52
CA PRO A 279 -11.06 1.74 -26.17
C PRO A 279 -12.08 2.72 -25.55
N GLY A 280 -13.29 2.75 -26.11
CA GLY A 280 -14.38 3.60 -25.61
C GLY A 280 -14.89 3.19 -24.23
N PHE A 281 -14.86 1.91 -23.89
CA PHE A 281 -15.19 1.45 -22.55
C PHE A 281 -14.07 1.76 -21.56
N PHE A 282 -12.81 1.53 -21.95
CA PHE A 282 -11.66 1.79 -21.12
C PHE A 282 -11.56 3.26 -20.69
N LEU A 283 -11.81 4.19 -21.64
CA LEU A 283 -11.87 5.62 -21.34
C LEU A 283 -12.97 6.00 -20.34
N LYS A 284 -14.08 5.24 -20.29
CA LYS A 284 -15.22 5.52 -19.40
C LYS A 284 -14.99 5.09 -17.95
N ILE A 285 -14.01 4.22 -17.69
CA ILE A 285 -13.82 3.59 -16.36
C ILE A 285 -12.58 4.09 -15.61
N LEU A 286 -11.75 4.92 -16.23
CA LEU A 286 -10.37 5.16 -15.79
C LEU A 286 -10.09 6.62 -15.41
N PHE A 287 -9.40 6.77 -14.29
CA PHE A 287 -8.83 8.00 -13.74
C PHE A 287 -7.35 7.72 -13.40
N LEU A 288 -6.42 8.63 -13.71
CA LEU A 288 -4.98 8.30 -13.79
C LEU A 288 -4.15 8.86 -12.66
N VAL A 289 -3.45 7.99 -11.93
CA VAL A 289 -2.30 8.39 -11.10
C VAL A 289 -1.04 7.80 -11.71
N PHE A 290 -0.23 8.64 -12.34
CA PHE A 290 1.06 8.22 -12.86
C PHE A 290 2.16 8.58 -11.86
N LEU A 291 3.02 7.62 -11.53
CA LEU A 291 4.34 7.95 -11.00
C LEU A 291 5.33 7.88 -12.16
N PRO A 292 5.80 9.02 -12.67
CA PRO A 292 7.11 9.02 -13.32
C PRO A 292 8.06 8.36 -12.34
N GLY A 293 8.85 7.43 -12.86
CA GLY A 293 9.72 6.62 -12.04
C GLY A 293 10.43 7.49 -11.00
N LEU A 294 10.71 6.88 -9.86
CA LEU A 294 11.73 7.34 -8.90
C LEU A 294 13.13 7.48 -9.55
N LEU A 295 13.23 7.50 -10.89
CA LEU A 295 14.37 7.19 -11.73
C LEU A 295 14.31 8.07 -12.99
N LYS A 296 15.45 8.75 -13.26
CA LYS A 296 15.81 9.67 -14.37
C LYS A 296 15.73 11.16 -13.97
N LYS A 297 16.75 11.69 -13.28
CA LYS A 297 17.82 12.46 -13.96
C LYS A 297 18.97 11.62 -14.50
#